data_AF-A0A368PAI0-F1
#
_entry.id   AF-A0A368PAI0-F1
#
_cell.length_a   1.000
_cell.length_b   1.000
_cell.length_c   1.000
_cell.angle_alpha   90.00
_cell.angle_beta   90.00
_cell.angle_gamma   90.00
#
_symmetry.space_group_name_H-M   'P 1'
#
loop_
_entity.id
_entity.type
_entity.pdbx_description
1 polymer ?
#
loop_
_entity_poly.entity_id
_entity_poly.type
_entity_poly.pdbx_seq_one_letter_code
_entity_poly.pdbx_strand_id
1 'polypeptide(L)'
;MTNLTFNDLLNEHRHLLRDSTYVKVFDFYVSGRTNASKLQELLFGEETDWMYDSSWDKSERAKGKNPMNQEYTDEMNKKRIALGVSPLTKNGYSTGDSSKKFCEAIIRNSPKHSDL
;
A
#
# COMPACT_ATOMS: atom_id res chain seq x y z
N MET A 1 -1.42 -14.35 -6.37
CA MET A 1 -0.20 -13.51 -6.45
C MET A 1 -0.33 -12.69 -7.72
N THR A 2 -0.07 -11.38 -7.70
CA THR A 2 -0.32 -10.48 -8.85
C THR A 2 0.72 -10.66 -9.98
N ASN A 3 0.31 -10.38 -11.22
CA ASN A 3 1.21 -10.33 -12.39
C ASN A 3 1.50 -8.89 -12.83
N LEU A 4 1.03 -7.88 -12.11
CA LEU A 4 1.27 -6.48 -12.42
C LEU A 4 2.77 -6.15 -12.36
N THR A 5 3.16 -5.17 -13.18
CA THR A 5 4.48 -4.53 -13.23
C THR A 5 4.40 -3.09 -12.72
N PHE A 6 5.54 -2.43 -12.59
CA PHE A 6 5.59 -0.99 -12.33
C PHE A 6 4.94 -0.17 -13.44
N ASN A 7 5.06 -0.58 -14.71
CA ASN A 7 4.42 0.12 -15.81
C ASN A 7 2.91 0.04 -15.72
N ASP A 8 2.36 -1.13 -15.41
CA ASP A 8 0.90 -1.29 -15.23
C ASP A 8 0.44 -0.41 -14.05
N LEU A 9 1.19 -0.42 -12.94
CA LEU A 9 0.86 0.37 -11.76
C LEU A 9 0.90 1.88 -12.02
N LEU A 10 1.96 2.37 -12.65
CA LEU A 10 2.23 3.80 -12.84
C LEU A 10 1.46 4.41 -14.00
N ASN A 11 1.06 3.61 -14.99
CA ASN A 11 0.33 4.10 -16.16
C ASN A 11 -1.16 3.73 -16.09
N GLU A 12 -1.49 2.44 -16.05
CA GLU A 12 -2.87 1.96 -16.15
C GLU A 12 -3.63 2.13 -14.83
N HIS A 13 -2.95 1.90 -13.71
CA HIS A 13 -3.53 2.00 -12.37
C HIS A 13 -3.16 3.28 -11.61
N ARG A 14 -2.65 4.31 -12.30
CA ARG A 14 -2.29 5.61 -11.71
C ARG A 14 -3.41 6.20 -10.86
N HIS A 15 -4.66 6.04 -11.32
CA HIS A 15 -5.86 6.56 -10.66
C HIS A 15 -6.10 5.99 -9.25
N LEU A 16 -5.46 4.86 -8.90
CA LEU A 16 -5.51 4.29 -7.54
C LEU A 16 -4.48 4.93 -6.59
N LEU A 17 -3.58 5.75 -7.11
CA LEU A 17 -2.52 6.40 -6.35
C LEU A 17 -2.85 7.88 -6.15
N ARG A 18 -2.69 8.35 -4.91
CA ARG A 18 -2.62 9.79 -4.64
C ARG A 18 -1.39 10.36 -5.35
N ASP A 19 -1.44 11.63 -5.79
CA ASP A 19 -0.32 12.24 -6.52
C ASP A 19 1.01 12.16 -5.76
N SER A 20 0.97 12.36 -4.44
CA SER A 20 2.16 12.24 -3.58
C SER A 20 2.70 10.81 -3.49
N THR A 21 1.83 9.80 -3.54
CA THR A 21 2.22 8.39 -3.60
C THR A 21 2.80 8.06 -4.97
N TYR A 22 2.14 8.51 -6.05
CA TYR A 22 2.61 8.32 -7.42
C TYR A 22 4.05 8.82 -7.59
N VAL A 23 4.36 10.05 -7.16
CA VAL A 23 5.71 10.62 -7.29
C VAL A 23 6.75 9.76 -6.56
N LYS A 24 6.44 9.30 -5.35
CA LYS A 24 7.38 8.47 -4.57
C LYS A 24 7.57 7.08 -5.17
N VAL A 25 6.53 6.46 -5.72
CA VAL A 25 6.61 5.15 -6.37
C VAL A 25 7.36 5.27 -7.71
N PHE A 26 7.13 6.35 -8.45
CA PHE A 26 7.88 6.65 -9.67
C PHE A 26 9.37 6.83 -9.38
N ASP A 27 9.73 7.64 -8.37
CA ASP A 27 11.13 7.80 -7.93
C ASP A 27 11.75 6.47 -7.48
N PHE A 28 11.00 5.67 -6.72
CA PHE A 28 11.43 4.32 -6.31
C PHE A 28 11.76 3.45 -7.54
N TYR A 29 10.89 3.45 -8.55
CA TYR A 29 11.05 2.68 -9.78
C TYR A 29 12.25 3.16 -10.60
N VAL A 30 12.33 4.47 -10.88
CA VAL A 30 13.41 5.07 -11.68
C VAL A 30 14.78 4.91 -11.01
N SER A 31 14.82 4.97 -9.67
CA SER A 31 16.03 4.72 -8.88
C SER A 31 16.49 3.24 -8.91
N GLY A 32 15.76 2.34 -9.55
CA GLY A 32 16.09 0.90 -9.64
C GLY A 32 16.01 0.18 -8.28
N ARG A 33 15.27 0.72 -7.31
CA ARG A 33 15.18 0.12 -5.97
C ARG A 33 14.36 -1.17 -5.99
N THR A 34 14.74 -2.12 -5.16
CA THR A 34 14.08 -3.45 -5.06
C THR A 34 13.69 -3.83 -3.63
N ASN A 35 13.67 -2.87 -2.71
CA ASN A 35 13.26 -3.13 -1.32
C ASN A 35 11.74 -3.18 -1.21
N ALA A 36 11.19 -4.39 -1.07
CA ALA A 36 9.74 -4.61 -0.98
C ALA A 36 9.09 -3.93 0.22
N SER A 37 9.75 -3.92 1.40
CA SER A 37 9.23 -3.22 2.58
C SER A 37 9.11 -1.72 2.34
N LYS A 38 10.08 -1.12 1.62
CA LYS A 38 10.00 0.31 1.30
C LYS A 38 8.88 0.61 0.30
N LEU A 39 8.69 -0.25 -0.70
CA LEU A 39 7.55 -0.12 -1.61
C LEU A 39 6.22 -0.28 -0.87
N GLN A 40 6.15 -1.21 0.09
CA GLN A 40 4.97 -1.43 0.93
C GLN A 40 4.64 -0.19 1.77
N GLU A 41 5.62 0.49 2.38
CA GLU A 41 5.36 1.76 3.08
C GLU A 41 4.79 2.84 2.15
N LEU A 42 5.28 2.92 0.90
CA LEU A 42 4.81 3.92 -0.06
C LEU A 42 3.37 3.64 -0.51
N LEU A 43 3.07 2.37 -0.79
CA LEU A 43 1.78 1.96 -1.33
C LEU A 43 0.73 1.70 -0.25
N PHE A 44 1.11 1.26 0.94
CA PHE A 44 0.23 0.79 2.00
C PHE A 44 0.60 1.37 3.38
N GLY A 45 1.01 2.66 3.41
CA GLY A 45 1.42 3.34 4.64
C GLY A 45 0.34 3.37 5.73
N GLU A 46 -0.93 3.18 5.38
CA GLU A 46 -2.01 3.01 6.36
C GLU A 46 -1.82 1.80 7.31
N GLU A 47 -1.02 0.80 6.90
CA GLU A 47 -0.80 -0.41 7.71
C GLU A 47 0.04 -0.16 8.97
N THR A 48 0.77 0.97 9.03
CA THR A 48 1.63 1.34 10.15
C THR A 48 1.15 2.57 10.91
N ASP A 49 0.01 3.15 10.54
CA ASP A 49 -0.54 4.35 11.16
C ASP A 49 -0.78 4.17 12.67
N TRP A 50 -1.20 2.96 13.07
CA TRP A 50 -1.42 2.59 14.47
C TRP A 50 -0.16 2.70 15.35
N MET A 51 1.04 2.73 14.77
CA MET A 51 2.28 2.94 15.52
C MET A 51 2.35 4.33 16.16
N TYR A 52 1.55 5.27 15.67
CA TYR A 52 1.42 6.64 16.19
C TYR A 52 0.10 6.87 16.93
N ASP A 53 -0.67 5.80 17.20
CA ASP A 53 -1.92 5.89 17.94
C ASP A 53 -1.71 6.54 19.32
N SER A 54 -2.60 7.47 19.67
CA SER A 54 -2.72 7.90 21.07
C SER A 54 -3.29 6.78 21.95
N SER A 55 -3.23 6.95 23.27
CA SER A 55 -3.89 6.03 24.21
C SER A 55 -5.40 5.89 23.91
N TRP A 56 -6.03 6.93 23.37
CA TRP A 56 -7.44 6.92 23.00
C TRP A 56 -7.67 6.09 21.73
N ASP A 57 -6.88 6.30 20.68
CA ASP A 57 -6.97 5.56 19.41
C ASP A 57 -6.80 4.06 19.63
N LYS A 58 -5.78 3.69 20.43
CA LYS A 58 -5.53 2.30 20.82
C LYS A 58 -6.72 1.68 21.55
N SER A 59 -7.39 2.45 22.41
CA SER A 59 -8.58 2.00 23.15
C SER A 59 -9.78 1.78 22.21
N GLU A 60 -9.99 2.66 21.24
CA GLU A 60 -11.07 2.49 20.26
C GLU A 60 -10.80 1.29 19.32
N ARG A 61 -9.55 1.07 18.90
CA ARG A 61 -9.16 -0.16 18.15
C ARG A 61 -9.41 -1.44 18.91
N ALA A 62 -9.16 -1.45 20.23
CA ALA A 62 -9.47 -2.59 21.10
C ALA A 62 -10.97 -2.88 21.19
N LYS A 63 -11.83 -1.86 20.98
CA LYS A 63 -13.29 -2.01 20.86
C LYS A 63 -13.74 -2.37 19.44
N GLY A 64 -12.82 -2.64 18.53
CA GLY A 64 -13.13 -3.01 17.15
C GLY A 64 -13.50 -1.81 16.25
N LYS A 65 -13.11 -0.59 16.62
CA LYS A 65 -13.34 0.63 15.82
C LYS A 65 -12.05 1.13 15.20
N ASN A 66 -12.10 1.62 13.98
CA ASN A 66 -10.96 2.26 13.33
C ASN A 66 -10.99 3.77 13.63
N PRO A 67 -9.97 4.34 14.29
CA PRO A 67 -9.86 5.78 14.54
C PRO A 67 -9.46 6.56 13.28
N MET A 68 -8.97 5.89 12.22
CA MET A 68 -8.68 6.53 10.95
C MET A 68 -9.95 7.11 10.33
N ASN A 69 -9.79 8.19 9.57
CA ASN A 69 -10.88 8.80 8.81
C ASN A 69 -11.55 7.75 7.89
N GLN A 70 -12.89 7.75 7.84
CA GLN A 70 -13.65 6.74 7.10
C GLN A 70 -13.46 6.86 5.59
N GLU A 71 -13.50 8.08 5.04
CA GLU A 71 -13.26 8.33 3.61
C GLU A 71 -11.86 7.85 3.20
N TYR A 72 -10.86 8.16 4.01
CA TYR A 72 -9.49 7.64 3.81
C TYR A 72 -9.46 6.11 3.81
N THR A 73 -10.09 5.47 4.80
CA THR A 73 -10.13 4.01 4.92
C THR A 73 -10.83 3.37 3.71
N ASP A 74 -11.91 3.98 3.22
CA ASP A 74 -12.66 3.50 2.06
C ASP A 74 -11.84 3.62 0.77
N GLU A 75 -11.13 4.74 0.57
CA GLU A 75 -10.18 4.90 -0.54
C GLU A 75 -9.08 3.84 -0.49
N MET A 76 -8.48 3.62 0.69
CA MET A 76 -7.41 2.62 0.83
C MET A 76 -7.92 1.21 0.58
N ASN A 77 -9.11 0.85 1.07
CA ASN A 77 -9.71 -0.46 0.79
C ASN A 77 -10.06 -0.65 -0.68
N LYS A 78 -10.57 0.38 -1.38
CA LYS A 78 -10.80 0.33 -2.83
C LYS A 78 -9.50 0.08 -3.60
N LYS A 79 -8.44 0.81 -3.27
CA LYS A 79 -7.09 0.60 -3.83
C LYS A 79 -6.61 -0.83 -3.56
N ARG A 80 -6.69 -1.32 -2.32
CA ARG A 80 -6.26 -2.67 -1.95
C ARG A 80 -6.99 -3.73 -2.75
N ILE A 81 -8.32 -3.66 -2.82
CA ILE A 81 -9.15 -4.62 -3.57
C ILE A 81 -8.80 -4.59 -5.07
N ALA A 82 -8.69 -3.40 -5.67
CA ALA A 82 -8.34 -3.26 -7.08
C ALA A 82 -6.95 -3.84 -7.42
N LEU A 83 -6.03 -3.82 -6.46
CA LEU A 83 -4.69 -4.40 -6.57
C LEU A 83 -4.61 -5.89 -6.16
N GLY A 84 -5.74 -6.51 -5.78
CA GLY A 84 -5.77 -7.89 -5.30
C GLY A 84 -5.17 -8.10 -3.89
N VAL A 85 -5.13 -7.04 -3.09
CA VAL A 85 -4.69 -7.00 -1.70
C VAL A 85 -5.90 -7.03 -0.77
N SER A 86 -5.82 -7.79 0.32
CA SER A 86 -6.92 -7.92 1.27
C SER A 86 -7.24 -6.57 1.94
N PRO A 87 -8.52 -6.22 2.15
CA PRO A 87 -8.90 -4.99 2.84
C PRO A 87 -8.43 -5.02 4.31
N LEU A 88 -8.44 -3.83 4.92
CA LEU A 88 -8.19 -3.67 6.35
C LEU A 88 -9.32 -4.31 7.17
N THR A 89 -9.00 -4.71 8.40
CA THR A 89 -9.99 -5.12 9.39
C THR A 89 -10.85 -3.93 9.82
N LYS A 90 -11.96 -4.21 10.52
CA LYS A 90 -12.85 -3.17 11.08
C LYS A 90 -12.13 -2.19 12.02
N ASN A 91 -11.07 -2.62 12.69
CA ASN A 91 -10.23 -1.78 13.55
C ASN A 91 -8.99 -1.22 12.83
N GLY A 92 -8.92 -1.33 11.51
CA GLY A 92 -7.92 -0.66 10.68
C GLY A 92 -6.56 -1.36 10.61
N TYR A 93 -6.46 -2.64 10.97
CA TYR A 93 -5.23 -3.42 10.81
C TYR A 93 -5.20 -4.14 9.46
N SER A 94 -4.00 -4.47 8.98
CA SER A 94 -3.84 -5.39 7.86
C SER A 94 -4.26 -6.81 8.27
N THR A 95 -4.89 -7.52 7.34
CA THR A 95 -5.45 -8.87 7.57
C THR A 95 -4.44 -10.01 7.31
N GLY A 96 -3.19 -9.68 6.95
CA GLY A 96 -2.15 -10.65 6.63
C GLY A 96 -1.01 -10.04 5.80
N ASP A 97 -0.35 -10.86 4.99
CA ASP A 97 0.84 -10.50 4.21
C ASP A 97 0.56 -10.17 2.73
N SER A 98 -0.71 -9.97 2.36
CA SER A 98 -1.11 -9.77 0.96
C SER A 98 -0.48 -8.52 0.31
N SER A 99 -0.36 -7.42 1.06
CA SER A 99 0.31 -6.18 0.62
C SER A 99 1.81 -6.39 0.39
N LYS A 100 2.47 -7.12 1.29
CA LYS A 100 3.88 -7.52 1.15
C LYS A 100 4.09 -8.38 -0.10
N LYS A 101 3.29 -9.43 -0.27
CA LYS A 101 3.34 -10.34 -1.44
C LYS A 101 3.07 -9.60 -2.75
N PHE A 102 2.18 -8.61 -2.73
CA PHE A 102 1.94 -7.73 -3.87
C PHE A 102 3.20 -6.94 -4.25
N CYS A 103 3.86 -6.31 -3.27
CA CYS A 103 5.08 -5.52 -3.51
C CYS A 103 6.23 -6.40 -4.03
N GLU A 104 6.42 -7.57 -3.44
CA GLU A 104 7.41 -8.56 -3.91
C GLU A 104 7.14 -9.00 -5.35
N ALA A 105 5.87 -9.22 -5.70
CA ALA A 105 5.49 -9.62 -7.06
C ALA A 105 5.74 -8.52 -8.09
N ILE A 106 5.36 -7.26 -7.82
CA ILE A 106 5.65 -6.14 -8.73
C ILE A 106 7.15 -6.00 -8.99
N ILE A 107 7.97 -6.06 -7.93
CA ILE A 107 9.44 -5.94 -8.06
C ILE A 107 10.00 -7.10 -8.89
N ARG A 108 9.50 -8.32 -8.70
CA ARG A 108 9.95 -9.50 -9.46
C ARG A 108 9.52 -9.46 -10.93
N ASN A 109 8.30 -8.99 -11.21
CA ASN A 109 7.73 -8.99 -12.55
C ASN A 109 8.25 -7.82 -13.40
N SER A 110 8.86 -6.81 -12.78
CA SER A 110 9.33 -5.61 -13.48
C SER A 110 10.84 -5.64 -13.68
N PRO A 111 11.36 -5.32 -14.88
CA PRO A 111 12.77 -5.02 -15.03
C PRO A 111 13.11 -3.78 -14.18
N LYS A 112 14.32 -3.73 -13.62
CA LYS A 112 14.76 -2.50 -12.94
C LYS A 112 14.89 -1.41 -13.99
N HIS A 113 14.47 -0.20 -13.65
CA HIS A 113 14.61 0.93 -14.58
C HIS A 113 16.08 1.24 -14.91
N SER A 114 17.02 0.95 -14.00
CA SER A 114 18.47 1.05 -14.28
C SER A 114 18.96 0.10 -15.38
N ASP A 115 18.16 -0.91 -15.73
CA ASP A 115 18.50 -1.97 -16.67
C ASP A 115 17.78 -1.78 -18.03
N LEU A 116 16.99 -0.70 -18.18
CA LEU A 116 16.30 -0.28 -19.42
C LEU A 116 17.14 0.72 -20.21
#